data_AF-A0A106GX74-F1
#
_entry.id   AF-A0A106GX74-F1
#
_cell.length_a   1.000
_cell.length_b   1.000
_cell.length_c   1.000
_cell.angle_alpha   90.00
_cell.angle_beta   90.00
_cell.angle_gamma   90.00
#
_symmetry.space_group_name_H-M   'P 1'
#
loop_
_entity.id
_entity.type
_entity.pdbx_description
1 polymer ?
#
loop_
_entity_poly.entity_id
_entity_poly.type
_entity_poly.pdbx_seq_one_letter_code
_entity_poly.pdbx_strand_id
1 'polypeptide(L)'
;MPERIVAKQAVGGYPGGTQKSWHNLPLNRKINFPVGFSTVPVVIVTALQDPNVSSAYPDTFSVTVTNVTTTGFSVNITREDYSRPEYSGAGWGQNLYISYIAEVPSH
;
A
#
# COMPACT_ATOMS: atom_id res chain seq x y z
N MET A 1 -25.68 12.11 -3.06
CA MET A 1 -25.40 10.86 -3.81
C MET A 1 -24.24 10.16 -3.12
N PRO A 2 -24.19 8.82 -3.05
CA PRO A 2 -23.03 8.13 -2.51
C PRO A 2 -21.79 8.49 -3.34
N GLU A 3 -20.76 8.95 -2.64
CA GLU A 3 -19.47 9.32 -3.23
C GLU A 3 -18.56 8.09 -3.22
N ARG A 4 -17.99 7.73 -4.37
CA ARG A 4 -17.12 6.56 -4.51
C ARG A 4 -15.95 6.82 -5.45
N ILE A 5 -14.78 6.36 -5.06
CA ILE A 5 -13.56 6.31 -5.88
C ILE A 5 -13.07 4.87 -5.94
N VAL A 6 -12.73 4.42 -7.15
CA VAL A 6 -11.97 3.18 -7.39
C VAL A 6 -10.75 3.56 -8.21
N ALA A 7 -9.56 3.37 -7.65
CA ALA A 7 -8.34 3.84 -8.28
C ALA A 7 -7.15 2.93 -7.99
N LYS A 8 -6.12 3.09 -8.82
CA LYS A 8 -4.81 2.46 -8.65
C LYS A 8 -3.74 3.54 -8.53
N GLN A 9 -2.72 3.28 -7.72
CA GLN A 9 -1.61 4.22 -7.54
C GLN A 9 -0.29 3.48 -7.30
N ALA A 10 0.77 3.94 -7.93
CA ALA A 10 2.13 3.52 -7.63
C ALA A 10 2.52 4.01 -6.22
N VAL A 11 3.05 3.11 -5.39
CA VAL A 11 3.64 3.45 -4.08
C VAL A 11 5.18 3.47 -4.11
N GLY A 12 5.75 2.93 -5.19
CA GLY A 12 7.17 2.90 -5.50
C GLY A 12 7.86 1.63 -5.01
N GLY A 13 9.16 1.55 -5.26
CA GLY A 13 10.02 0.51 -4.71
C GLY A 13 10.42 0.78 -3.25
N TYR A 14 10.88 -0.27 -2.59
CA TYR A 14 11.51 -0.18 -1.28
C TYR A 14 12.92 -0.74 -1.40
N PRO A 15 13.98 0.04 -1.10
CA PRO A 15 15.36 -0.43 -1.28
C PRO A 15 15.79 -1.46 -0.23
N GLY A 16 14.96 -1.69 0.79
CA GLY A 16 15.35 -2.50 1.94
C GLY A 16 16.09 -1.70 3.01
N GLY A 17 16.39 -2.34 4.13
CA GLY A 17 17.16 -1.77 5.23
C GLY A 17 18.56 -2.39 5.32
N THR A 18 19.56 -1.62 5.75
CA THR A 18 20.92 -2.11 6.04
C THR A 18 20.99 -2.91 7.35
N GLN A 19 19.94 -2.88 8.16
CA GLN A 19 19.90 -3.53 9.47
C GLN A 19 19.39 -4.97 9.32
N LYS A 20 20.10 -5.93 9.91
CA LYS A 20 19.62 -7.31 10.14
C LYS A 20 18.54 -7.28 11.21
N SER A 21 17.34 -6.87 10.82
CA SER A 21 16.17 -6.86 11.67
C SER A 21 15.33 -8.09 11.36
N TRP A 22 14.88 -8.79 12.39
CA TRP A 22 13.88 -9.86 12.31
C TRP A 22 12.49 -9.33 11.90
N HIS A 23 12.37 -8.01 11.77
CA HIS A 23 11.15 -7.29 11.37
C HIS A 23 11.38 -6.54 10.06
N ASN A 24 10.49 -6.75 9.08
CA ASN A 24 10.37 -5.90 7.91
C ASN A 24 9.68 -4.59 8.32
N LEU A 25 10.38 -3.47 8.22
CA LEU A 25 9.79 -2.16 8.50
C LEU A 25 8.77 -1.82 7.42
N PRO A 26 7.57 -1.33 7.78
CA PRO A 26 6.57 -0.97 6.78
C PRO A 26 7.03 0.24 5.96
N LEU A 27 6.77 0.19 4.66
CA LEU A 27 6.76 1.39 3.84
C LEU A 27 5.51 2.19 4.16
N ASN A 28 5.67 3.41 4.68
CA ASN A 28 4.56 4.35 4.82
C ASN A 28 4.44 5.25 3.60
N ARG A 29 3.22 5.39 3.07
CA ARG A 29 2.90 6.31 1.96
C ARG A 29 1.61 7.05 2.22
N LYS A 30 1.61 8.35 1.89
CA LYS A 30 0.38 9.16 1.81
C LYS A 30 -0.20 9.06 0.40
N ILE A 31 -1.49 8.81 0.34
CA ILE A 31 -2.29 8.70 -0.88
C ILE A 31 -3.31 9.82 -0.87
N ASN A 32 -3.31 10.64 -1.92
CA ASN A 32 -4.29 11.71 -2.08
C ASN A 32 -5.42 11.19 -2.98
N PHE A 33 -6.67 11.49 -2.62
CA PHE A 33 -7.78 11.24 -3.52
C PHE A 33 -7.73 12.22 -4.70
N PRO A 34 -8.12 11.80 -5.92
CA PRO A 34 -8.20 12.70 -7.07
C PRO A 34 -9.27 13.78 -6.90
N VAL A 35 -10.29 13.50 -6.09
CA VAL A 35 -11.36 14.43 -5.70
C VAL A 35 -11.64 14.23 -4.21
N GLY A 36 -11.86 15.32 -3.47
CA GLY A 36 -12.19 15.24 -2.04
C GLY A 36 -13.63 14.77 -1.79
N PHE A 37 -13.83 14.06 -0.68
CA PHE A 37 -15.13 13.63 -0.20
C PHE A 37 -15.78 14.68 0.71
N SER A 38 -17.11 14.69 0.78
CA SER A 38 -17.86 15.56 1.70
C SER A 38 -17.75 15.12 3.16
N THR A 39 -17.52 13.82 3.41
CA THR A 39 -17.28 13.24 4.74
C THR A 39 -16.13 12.23 4.67
N VAL A 40 -15.59 11.79 5.82
CA VAL A 40 -14.49 10.83 5.85
C VAL A 40 -15.00 9.48 5.32
N PRO A 41 -14.46 8.95 4.21
CA PRO A 41 -14.92 7.69 3.62
C PRO A 41 -14.38 6.47 4.38
N VAL A 42 -14.96 5.30 4.12
CA VAL A 42 -14.32 4.00 4.39
C VAL A 42 -13.39 3.67 3.23
N VAL A 43 -12.19 3.16 3.55
CA VAL A 43 -11.16 2.85 2.56
C VAL A 43 -10.70 1.40 2.70
N ILE A 44 -10.73 0.66 1.58
CA ILE A 44 -10.19 -0.70 1.45
C ILE A 44 -9.05 -0.64 0.44
N VAL A 45 -7.91 -1.26 0.77
CA VAL A 45 -6.69 -1.26 -0.05
C VAL A 45 -6.19 -2.68 -0.23
N THR A 46 -5.66 -2.97 -1.42
CA THR A 46 -4.89 -4.18 -1.70
C THR A 46 -3.60 -3.81 -2.44
N ALA A 47 -2.52 -4.55 -2.18
CA ALA A 47 -1.28 -4.44 -2.91
C ALA A 47 -1.39 -5.15 -4.28
N LEU A 48 -0.77 -4.56 -5.30
CA LEU A 48 -0.69 -5.08 -6.65
C LEU A 48 0.75 -5.08 -7.13
N GLN A 49 1.11 -6.08 -7.94
CA GLN A 49 2.37 -6.09 -8.67
C GLN A 49 2.48 -4.87 -9.61
N ASP A 50 3.70 -4.43 -9.87
CA ASP A 50 4.01 -3.43 -10.91
C ASP A 50 3.39 -3.87 -12.26
N PRO A 51 2.44 -3.12 -12.83
CA PRO A 51 1.80 -3.47 -14.10
C PRO A 51 2.76 -3.43 -15.29
N ASN A 52 3.96 -2.84 -15.13
CA ASN A 52 4.96 -2.74 -16.19
C ASN A 52 5.95 -3.92 -16.19
N VAL A 53 5.85 -4.85 -15.24
CA VAL A 53 6.69 -6.06 -15.20
C VAL A 53 5.89 -7.26 -15.65
N SER A 54 6.41 -7.98 -16.66
CA SER A 54 5.79 -9.18 -17.23
C SER A 54 6.00 -10.44 -16.38
N SER A 55 7.08 -10.49 -15.60
CA SER A 55 7.39 -11.61 -14.69
C SER A 55 6.53 -11.53 -13.43
N ALA A 56 5.95 -12.64 -12.98
CA ALA A 56 5.25 -12.69 -11.71
C ALA A 56 6.26 -12.69 -10.54
N TYR A 57 6.14 -11.74 -9.64
CA TYR A 57 6.87 -11.78 -8.36
C TYR A 57 6.11 -12.67 -7.37
N PRO A 58 6.80 -13.59 -6.66
CA PRO A 58 6.18 -14.40 -5.62
C PRO A 58 5.97 -13.62 -4.30
N ASP A 59 6.20 -12.31 -4.30
CA ASP A 59 6.13 -11.45 -3.12
C ASP A 59 4.73 -11.44 -2.50
N THR A 60 4.64 -11.52 -1.18
CA THR A 60 3.39 -11.39 -0.43
C THR A 60 3.44 -10.13 0.43
N PHE A 61 2.37 -9.33 0.42
CA PHE A 61 2.31 -8.07 1.16
C PHE A 61 1.10 -7.99 2.08
N SER A 62 1.32 -7.45 3.29
CA SER A 62 0.26 -6.94 4.16
C SER A 62 0.13 -5.43 4.00
N VAL A 63 -1.10 -4.93 4.09
CA VAL A 63 -1.39 -3.49 4.05
C VAL A 63 -2.30 -3.07 5.20
N THR A 64 -2.05 -1.88 5.75
CA THR A 64 -2.92 -1.27 6.76
C THR A 64 -3.20 0.18 6.38
N VAL A 65 -4.47 0.53 6.29
CA VAL A 65 -4.92 1.91 6.11
C VAL A 65 -4.92 2.65 7.44
N THR A 66 -4.42 3.88 7.44
CA THR A 66 -4.32 4.76 8.60
C THR A 66 -4.64 6.20 8.20
N ASN A 67 -4.96 7.06 9.18
CA ASN A 67 -5.13 8.51 8.98
C ASN A 67 -6.05 8.88 7.80
N VAL A 68 -7.24 8.26 7.70
CA VAL A 68 -8.21 8.57 6.65
C VAL A 68 -8.81 9.96 6.89
N THR A 69 -8.85 10.76 5.85
CA THR A 69 -9.42 12.12 5.82
C THR A 69 -10.32 12.26 4.59
N THR A 70 -10.96 13.40 4.43
CA THR A 70 -11.75 13.72 3.21
C THR A 70 -10.91 13.86 1.95
N THR A 71 -9.59 14.01 2.05
CA THR A 71 -8.70 14.29 0.91
C THR A 71 -7.69 13.18 0.62
N GLY A 72 -7.63 12.15 1.47
CA GLY A 72 -6.69 11.06 1.32
C GLY A 72 -6.52 10.22 2.59
N PHE A 73 -5.56 9.31 2.55
CA PHE A 73 -5.21 8.40 3.63
C PHE A 73 -3.70 8.09 3.64
N SER A 74 -3.23 7.45 4.71
CA SER A 74 -1.91 6.83 4.78
C SER A 74 -2.02 5.32 4.69
N VAL A 75 -1.06 4.66 4.05
CA VAL A 75 -0.96 3.20 3.99
C VAL A 75 0.41 2.74 4.48
N ASN A 76 0.40 1.75 5.36
CA ASN A 76 1.57 0.96 5.74
C ASN A 76 1.60 -0.30 4.89
N ILE A 77 2.76 -0.65 4.36
CA ILE A 77 2.94 -1.82 3.48
C ILE A 77 4.16 -2.61 3.94
N THR A 78 3.97 -3.89 4.24
CA THR A 78 5.04 -4.79 4.67
C THR A 78 5.07 -6.02 3.77
N ARG A 79 6.28 -6.46 3.40
CA ARG A 79 6.48 -7.73 2.70
C ARG A 79 6.58 -8.87 3.72
N GLU A 80 5.88 -9.97 3.48
CA GLU A 80 5.67 -11.06 4.46
C GLU A 80 6.43 -12.36 4.11
N ASP A 81 6.67 -12.62 2.83
CA ASP A 81 7.22 -13.89 2.34
C ASP A 81 8.75 -14.04 2.55
N TYR A 82 9.41 -13.01 3.09
CA TYR A 82 10.86 -12.97 3.27
C TYR A 82 11.23 -12.56 4.70
N SER A 83 11.12 -13.49 5.64
CA SER A 83 11.72 -13.39 6.98
C SER A 83 12.63 -14.60 7.21
N ARG A 84 13.95 -14.41 7.08
CA ARG A 84 14.95 -15.40 7.50
C ARG A 84 15.88 -14.80 8.57
N PRO A 85 16.34 -15.60 9.54
CA PRO A 85 17.21 -15.16 10.64
C PRO A 85 18.44 -14.34 10.24
N GLU A 86 18.93 -14.57 9.02
CA GLU A 86 20.19 -14.03 8.54
C GLU A 86 20.02 -12.90 7.52
N TYR A 87 18.77 -12.54 7.17
CA TYR A 87 18.48 -11.66 6.04
C TYR A 87 18.16 -10.24 6.49
N SER A 88 18.99 -9.29 6.06
CA SER A 88 18.71 -7.84 6.13
C SER A 88 17.57 -7.49 5.18
N GLY A 89 16.67 -6.61 5.61
CA GLY A 89 15.41 -6.25 4.94
C GLY A 89 15.53 -6.21 3.43
N ALA A 90 15.09 -7.29 2.77
CA ALA A 90 15.16 -7.40 1.32
C ALA A 90 14.28 -6.30 0.72
N GLY A 91 14.88 -5.49 -0.14
CA GLY A 91 14.11 -4.55 -0.94
C GLY A 91 13.06 -5.25 -1.78
N TRP A 92 12.15 -4.46 -2.34
CA TRP A 92 11.18 -4.96 -3.30
C TRP A 92 11.84 -4.99 -4.66
N GLY A 93 11.79 -6.13 -5.34
CA GLY A 93 12.31 -6.26 -6.70
C GLY A 93 11.48 -5.52 -7.75
N GLN A 94 10.46 -4.77 -7.33
CA GLN A 94 9.41 -4.15 -8.13
C GLN A 94 8.98 -2.80 -7.56
N ASN A 95 8.38 -1.93 -8.39
CA ASN A 95 7.65 -0.77 -7.90
C ASN A 95 6.22 -1.18 -7.60
N LEU A 96 5.89 -1.32 -6.31
CA LEU A 96 4.58 -1.82 -5.94
C LEU A 96 3.49 -0.80 -6.29
N TYR A 97 2.31 -1.31 -6.65
CA TYR A 97 1.10 -0.54 -6.81
C TYR A 97 0.11 -0.91 -5.71
N ILE A 98 -0.85 -0.04 -5.46
CA ILE A 98 -2.05 -0.36 -4.69
C ILE A 98 -3.28 -0.18 -5.57
N SER A 99 -4.32 -0.95 -5.28
CA SER A 99 -5.69 -0.64 -5.70
C SER A 99 -6.51 -0.34 -4.46
N TYR A 100 -7.36 0.67 -4.54
CA TYR A 100 -8.21 1.03 -3.42
C TYR A 100 -9.64 1.37 -3.86
N ILE A 101 -10.55 1.14 -2.92
CA ILE A 101 -11.92 1.63 -2.95
C ILE A 101 -12.06 2.59 -1.78
N ALA A 102 -12.56 3.80 -2.05
CA ALA A 102 -12.94 4.76 -1.03
C ALA A 102 -14.41 5.14 -1.25
N GLU A 103 -15.24 5.00 -0.23
CA GLU A 103 -16.68 5.22 -0.34
C GLU A 103 -17.25 5.83 0.93
N VAL A 104 -18.15 6.80 0.80
CA VAL A 104 -18.93 7.32 1.93
C VAL A 104 -20.03 6.31 2.25
N PRO A 105 -20.06 5.71 3.45
CA PRO A 105 -21.09 4.74 3.82
C PRO A 105 -22.48 5.35 3.78
N SER A 106 -23.46 4.58 3.32
CA SER A 106 -24.87 4.92 3.55
C SER A 106 -25.18 4.85 5.03
N HIS A 107 -25.90 5.85 5.55
CA HIS A 107 -26.48 5.82 6.89
C HIS A 107 -27.53 4.72 7.03
#